data_AF-A0A291QGA5-F1
#
_entry.id   AF-A0A291QGA5-F1
#
_cell.length_a   1.000
_cell.length_b   1.000
_cell.length_c   1.000
_cell.angle_alpha   90.00
_cell.angle_beta   90.00
_cell.angle_gamma   90.00
#
_symmetry.space_group_name_H-M   'P 1'
#
loop_
_entity.id
_entity.type
_entity.pdbx_description
1 polymer ?
#
loop_
_entity_poly.entity_id
_entity_poly.type
_entity_poly.pdbx_seq_one_letter_code
_entity_poly.pdbx_strand_id
1 'polypeptide(L)' 'MADIEEARKTFERFDSDGDGFITAAEWKSAMAQMGDFYVTEAVAEAVIGTKDTDADKRLSFDEFWASLNK' A
#
# COMPACT_ATOMS: atom_id res chain seq x y z
N MET A 1 7.71 -7.43 -16.59
CA MET A 1 7.96 -8.08 -15.29
C MET A 1 8.20 -6.93 -14.36
N ALA A 2 7.28 -6.63 -13.45
CA ALA A 2 7.66 -5.74 -12.36
C ALA A 2 8.85 -6.43 -11.67
N ASP A 3 9.92 -5.70 -11.40
CA ASP A 3 11.04 -6.25 -10.65
C ASP A 3 10.66 -6.25 -9.17
N ILE A 4 10.92 -7.35 -8.46
CA ILE A 4 10.68 -7.47 -7.00
C ILE A 4 11.31 -6.28 -6.27
N GLU A 5 12.43 -5.80 -6.78
CA GLU A 5 13.16 -4.66 -6.26
C GLU A 5 12.40 -3.33 -6.39
N GLU A 6 11.65 -3.13 -7.48
CA GLU A 6 10.84 -1.93 -7.70
C GLU A 6 9.58 -1.96 -6.84
N ALA A 7 8.95 -3.13 -6.71
CA ALA A 7 7.85 -3.33 -5.78
C ALA A 7 8.30 -3.12 -4.33
N ARG A 8 9.48 -3.61 -3.94
CA ARG A 8 10.04 -3.41 -2.60
C ARG A 8 10.34 -1.95 -2.31
N LYS A 9 11.01 -1.24 -3.23
CA LYS A 9 11.25 0.20 -3.09
C LYS A 9 9.97 1.00 -2.99
N THR A 10 8.94 0.59 -3.74
CA THR A 10 7.63 1.22 -3.68
C THR A 10 6.99 0.94 -2.33
N PHE A 11 7.00 -0.31 -1.89
CA PHE A 11 6.47 -0.75 -0.61
C PHE A 11 7.12 0.00 0.56
N GLU A 12 8.46 0.04 0.63
CA GLU A 12 9.22 0.79 1.65
C GLU A 12 8.98 2.30 1.61
N ARG A 13 8.44 2.84 0.51
CA ARG A 13 8.08 4.26 0.41
C ARG A 13 6.68 4.53 0.95
N PHE A 14 5.82 3.52 0.97
CA PHE A 14 4.49 3.57 1.53
C PHE A 14 4.50 3.18 3.03
N ASP A 15 5.20 2.10 3.37
CA ASP A 15 5.45 1.60 4.73
C ASP A 15 6.41 2.56 5.45
N SER A 16 5.84 3.45 6.26
CA SER A 16 6.60 4.51 6.91
C SER A 16 7.16 4.08 8.25
N ASP A 17 6.60 3.04 8.87
CA ASP A 17 7.05 2.52 10.16
C ASP A 17 7.95 1.29 10.05
N GLY A 18 7.96 0.64 8.88
CA GLY A 18 8.82 -0.49 8.57
C GLY A 18 8.33 -1.81 9.16
N ASP A 19 7.05 -1.94 9.51
CA ASP A 19 6.47 -3.19 10.02
C ASP A 19 6.28 -4.25 8.92
N GLY A 20 6.46 -3.88 7.65
CA GLY A 20 6.25 -4.78 6.52
C GLY A 20 4.79 -4.87 6.08
N PHE A 21 3.95 -3.93 6.54
CA PHE A 21 2.55 -3.79 6.17
C PHE A 21 2.25 -2.34 5.78
N ILE A 22 1.34 -2.15 4.82
CA ILE A 22 0.85 -0.81 4.50
C ILE A 22 -0.56 -0.68 5.04
N THR A 23 -0.74 0.22 6.01
CA THR A 23 -2.05 0.55 6.56
C THR A 23 -2.73 1.67 5.78
N ALA A 24 -4.05 1.84 5.95
CA ALA A 24 -4.79 2.92 5.30
C ALA A 24 -4.25 4.32 5.68
N ALA A 25 -3.75 4.45 6.91
CA ALA A 25 -3.14 5.67 7.42
C ALA A 25 -1.81 5.99 6.71
N GLU A 26 -0.99 4.96 6.46
CA GLU A 26 0.29 5.09 5.76
C GLU A 26 0.11 5.32 4.28
N TRP A 27 -0.81 4.59 3.65
CA TRP A 27 -1.18 4.83 2.25
C TRP A 27 -1.63 6.27 2.04
N LYS A 28 -2.50 6.78 2.93
CA LYS A 28 -2.94 8.17 2.91
C LYS A 28 -1.77 9.14 3.12
N SER A 29 -0.89 8.87 4.07
CA SER A 29 0.29 9.71 4.35
C SER A 29 1.25 9.75 3.16
N ALA A 30 1.49 8.61 2.52
CA ALA A 30 2.33 8.49 1.35
C ALA A 30 1.71 9.19 0.12
N MET A 31 0.40 9.05 -0.09
CA MET A 31 -0.34 9.78 -1.13
C MET A 31 -0.26 11.29 -0.92
N ALA A 32 -0.43 11.76 0.32
CA ALA A 32 -0.23 13.15 0.67
C ALA A 32 1.21 13.63 0.38
N GLN A 33 2.22 12.80 0.68
CA GLN A 33 3.62 13.11 0.34
C GLN A 33 3.89 13.14 -1.17
N MET A 34 3.14 12.37 -1.97
CA MET A 34 3.20 12.42 -3.44
C MET A 34 2.44 13.61 -4.04
N GLY A 35 1.76 14.41 -3.22
CA GLY A 35 0.99 15.59 -3.65
C GLY A 35 -0.51 15.33 -3.81
N ASP A 36 -0.97 14.11 -3.55
CA ASP A 36 -2.37 13.69 -3.62
C ASP A 36 -3.02 13.70 -2.22
N PHE A 37 -3.33 14.91 -1.75
CA PHE A 37 -4.00 15.15 -0.47
C PHE A 37 -5.51 14.81 -0.49
N TYR A 38 -6.06 14.49 -1.65
CA TYR A 38 -7.48 14.18 -1.83
C TYR A 38 -7.83 12.73 -1.46
N VAL A 39 -6.82 11.90 -1.19
CA VAL A 39 -7.04 10.53 -0.71
C VAL A 39 -7.57 10.61 0.73
N THR A 40 -8.87 10.33 0.88
CA THR A 40 -9.51 10.20 2.19
C THR A 40 -9.23 8.82 2.77
N GLU A 41 -9.42 8.67 4.09
CA GLU A 41 -9.27 7.39 4.77
C GLU A 41 -10.20 6.32 4.18
N ALA A 42 -11.44 6.68 3.81
CA ALA A 42 -12.37 5.77 3.16
C ALA A 42 -11.89 5.29 1.78
N VAL A 43 -11.22 6.15 1.01
CA VAL A 43 -10.63 5.77 -0.28
C VAL A 43 -9.41 4.86 -0.05
N ALA A 44 -8.56 5.19 0.92
CA ALA A 44 -7.44 4.34 1.30
C ALA A 44 -7.91 2.97 1.78
N GLU A 45 -8.90 2.89 2.67
CA GLU A 45 -9.52 1.64 3.13
C GLU A 45 -10.15 0.87 1.97
N ALA A 46 -10.83 1.53 1.02
CA ALA A 46 -11.40 0.85 -0.14
C ALA A 46 -10.30 0.26 -1.06
N VAL A 47 -9.24 1.02 -1.32
CA VAL A 47 -8.11 0.56 -2.14
C VAL A 47 -7.39 -0.61 -1.47
N ILE A 48 -7.09 -0.49 -0.18
CA ILE A 48 -6.48 -1.56 0.60
C ILE A 48 -7.41 -2.75 0.62
N GLY A 49 -8.69 -2.60 0.99
CA GLY A 49 -9.67 -3.68 1.03
C GLY A 49 -9.92 -4.38 -0.32
N THR A 50 -9.58 -3.76 -1.45
CA THR A 50 -9.67 -4.40 -2.77
C THR A 50 -8.46 -5.30 -3.06
N LYS A 51 -7.34 -5.05 -2.40
CA LYS A 51 -6.05 -5.75 -2.57
C LYS A 51 -5.77 -6.73 -1.42
N ASP A 52 -6.25 -6.39 -0.24
CA ASP A 52 -6.26 -7.16 0.98
C ASP A 52 -7.14 -8.41 0.76
N THR A 53 -6.46 -9.55 0.74
CA THR A 53 -7.06 -10.85 0.47
C THR A 53 -7.37 -11.58 1.77
N ASP A 54 -6.68 -11.24 2.85
CA ASP A 54 -6.88 -11.79 4.20
C ASP A 54 -7.93 -11.01 5.03
N ALA A 55 -8.34 -9.84 4.56
CA ALA A 55 -9.24 -8.90 5.23
C ALA A 55 -8.69 -8.37 6.57
N ASP A 56 -7.37 -8.22 6.70
CA ASP A 56 -6.71 -7.71 7.90
C ASP A 56 -6.66 -6.16 7.96
N LYS A 57 -7.20 -5.50 6.92
CA LYS A 57 -7.18 -4.06 6.69
C LYS A 57 -5.78 -3.46 6.50
N ARG A 58 -4.81 -4.30 6.16
CA ARG A 58 -3.45 -3.90 5.83
C ARG A 58 -3.08 -4.55 4.51
N LEU A 59 -1.93 -4.15 3.99
CA LEU A 59 -1.41 -4.68 2.75
C LEU A 59 -0.02 -5.21 3.03
N SER A 60 0.09 -6.53 3.10
CA SER A 60 1.40 -7.18 3.24
C SER A 60 2.21 -7.07 1.95
N PHE A 61 3.53 -7.22 2.05
CA PHE A 61 4.39 -7.24 0.86
C PHE A 61 3.95 -8.29 -0.17
N ASP A 62 3.48 -9.45 0.28
CA ASP A 62 3.01 -10.53 -0.59
C ASP A 62 1.75 -10.13 -1.37
N GLU A 63 0.77 -9.53 -0.69
CA GLU A 63 -0.47 -9.03 -1.32
C GLU A 63 -0.20 -7.84 -2.25
N PHE A 64 0.72 -6.96 -1.87
CA PHE A 64 1.15 -5.84 -2.71
C PHE A 64 1.79 -6.35 -4.00
N TRP A 65 2.69 -7.33 -3.88
CA TRP A 65 3.35 -7.98 -5.00
C TRP A 65 2.37 -8.74 -5.89
N ALA A 66 1.47 -9.52 -5.30
CA ALA A 66 0.42 -10.24 -6.00
C ALA A 66 -0.52 -9.28 -6.75
N SER A 67 -0.81 -8.11 -6.16
CA SER A 67 -1.60 -7.07 -6.81
C SER A 67 -0.88 -6.37 -7.96
N LEU A 68 0.46 -6.31 -7.96
CA LEU A 68 1.24 -5.70 -9.05
C LEU A 68 1.50 -6.66 -10.22
N ASN A 69 1.45 -7.97 -9.97
CA ASN A 69 1.74 -9.01 -10.95
C ASN A 69 0.48 -9.62 -11.61
N LYS A 70 -0.64 -8.90 -11.60
CA LYS A 70 -1.92 -9.31 -12.17
C LYS A 70 -2.22 -8.55 -13.46
#